data_AF-K4A302-F1
#
_entry.id   AF-K4A302-F1
#
_cell.length_a   1.000
_cell.length_b   1.000
_cell.length_c   1.000
_cell.angle_alpha   90.00
_cell.angle_beta   90.00
_cell.angle_gamma   90.00
#
_symmetry.space_group_name_H-M   'P 1'
#
loop_
_entity.id
_entity.type
_entity.pdbx_description
1 polymer ?
#
loop_
_entity_poly.entity_id
_entity_poly.type
_entity_poly.pdbx_seq_one_letter_code
_entity_poly.pdbx_strand_id
1 'polypeptide(L)'
;MAAAEARARQEKVRKFEEFVDRRLKPDLANAINQRDKVFGQQKTFLDLKRNIENLEKNGVTSMRSMVNLGSEVYMQAEVPDTRHIFVDIGLGFHVEFTWQEALQFISVREARLA
;
A
#
# COMPACT_ATOMS: atom_id res chain seq x y z
N MET A 1 -3.07 2.32 -58.30
CA MET A 1 -3.16 1.22 -57.31
C MET A 1 -2.26 1.46 -56.09
N ALA A 2 -0.98 1.80 -56.24
CA ALA A 2 -0.06 2.02 -55.11
C ALA A 2 -0.50 3.08 -54.07
N ALA A 3 -1.14 4.18 -54.50
CA ALA A 3 -1.62 5.23 -53.59
C ALA A 3 -2.81 4.78 -52.71
N ALA A 4 -3.62 3.82 -53.18
CA ALA A 4 -4.74 3.28 -52.41
C ALA A 4 -4.26 2.33 -51.32
N GLU A 5 -3.24 1.51 -51.61
CA GLU A 5 -2.59 0.64 -50.62
C GLU A 5 -1.86 1.44 -49.54
N ALA A 6 -1.19 2.54 -49.93
CA ALA A 6 -0.54 3.43 -48.97
C ALA A 6 -1.55 4.08 -47.99
N ARG A 7 -2.70 4.52 -48.49
CA ARG A 7 -3.80 5.06 -47.65
C ARG A 7 -4.38 3.99 -46.71
N ALA A 8 -4.65 2.79 -47.21
CA ALA A 8 -5.14 1.69 -46.38
C ALA A 8 -4.15 1.28 -45.29
N ARG A 9 -2.84 1.35 -45.56
CA ARG A 9 -1.79 1.11 -44.56
C ARG A 9 -1.76 2.22 -43.52
N GLN A 10 -1.92 3.49 -43.92
CA GLN A 10 -1.94 4.63 -43.02
C GLN A 10 -3.17 4.62 -42.08
N GLU A 11 -4.34 4.21 -42.57
CA GLU A 11 -5.53 4.03 -41.73
C GLU A 11 -5.36 2.92 -40.70
N LYS A 12 -4.70 1.81 -41.06
CA LYS A 12 -4.37 0.74 -40.10
C LYS A 12 -3.43 1.24 -39.02
N VAL A 13 -2.36 1.95 -39.40
CA VAL A 13 -1.42 2.56 -38.44
C VAL A 13 -2.17 3.49 -37.49
N ARG A 14 -3.02 4.38 -38.01
CA ARG A 14 -3.79 5.30 -37.17
C ARG A 14 -4.74 4.59 -36.20
N LYS A 15 -5.38 3.50 -36.63
CA LYS A 15 -6.21 2.66 -35.73
C LYS A 15 -5.39 1.99 -34.63
N PHE A 16 -4.17 1.54 -34.94
CA PHE A 16 -3.27 0.99 -33.93
C PHE A 16 -2.76 2.07 -32.96
N GLU A 17 -2.41 3.26 -33.45
CA GLU A 17 -2.02 4.41 -32.61
C GLU A 17 -3.17 4.83 -31.69
N GLU A 18 -4.39 4.97 -32.22
CA GLU A 18 -5.58 5.29 -31.42
C GLU A 18 -5.86 4.21 -30.36
N PHE A 19 -5.66 2.92 -30.68
CA PHE A 19 -5.82 1.84 -29.71
C PHE A 19 -4.73 1.87 -28.62
N VAL A 20 -3.47 2.09 -29.00
CA VAL A 20 -2.35 2.21 -28.05
C VAL A 20 -2.59 3.38 -27.10
N ASP A 21 -3.00 4.53 -27.63
CA ASP A 21 -3.19 5.73 -26.83
C ASP A 21 -4.44 5.71 -25.96
N ARG A 22 -5.56 5.18 -26.47
CA ARG A 22 -6.85 5.22 -25.76
C ARG A 22 -7.11 4.02 -24.86
N ARG A 23 -6.41 2.90 -25.06
CA ARG A 23 -6.60 1.68 -24.26
C ARG A 23 -5.31 1.26 -23.58
N LEU A 24 -4.28 0.95 -24.36
CA LEU A 24 -3.10 0.27 -23.83
C LEU A 24 -2.33 1.12 -22.80
N LYS A 25 -2.13 2.41 -23.08
CA LYS A 25 -1.47 3.35 -22.15
C LYS A 25 -2.29 3.57 -20.87
N PRO A 26 -3.60 3.89 -20.92
CA PRO A 26 -4.44 3.96 -19.72
C PRO A 26 -4.48 2.67 -18.92
N ASP A 27 -4.59 1.52 -19.59
CA ASP A 27 -4.67 0.22 -18.91
C ASP A 27 -3.36 -0.10 -18.19
N LEU A 28 -2.21 0.22 -18.81
CA LEU A 28 -0.90 0.12 -18.16
C LEU A 28 -0.81 1.05 -16.93
N ALA A 29 -1.22 2.30 -17.05
CA ALA A 29 -1.22 3.24 -15.93
C ALA A 29 -2.13 2.75 -14.78
N ASN A 30 -3.30 2.22 -15.11
CA ASN A 30 -4.21 1.63 -14.13
C ASN A 30 -3.61 0.40 -13.45
N ALA A 31 -2.97 -0.49 -14.20
CA ALA A 31 -2.29 -1.66 -13.65
C ALA A 31 -1.13 -1.26 -12.72
N ILE A 32 -0.35 -0.24 -13.10
CA ILE A 32 0.71 0.33 -12.25
C ILE A 32 0.12 0.90 -10.96
N ASN A 33 -0.95 1.70 -11.05
CA ASN A 33 -1.60 2.29 -9.88
C ASN A 33 -2.17 1.21 -8.92
N GLN A 34 -2.78 0.16 -9.48
CA GLN A 34 -3.29 -0.97 -8.69
C GLN A 34 -2.16 -1.70 -7.97
N ARG A 35 -1.07 -1.98 -8.70
CA ARG A 35 0.14 -2.56 -8.13
C ARG A 35 0.67 -1.69 -7.00
N ASP A 36 0.88 -0.40 -7.25
CA ASP A 36 1.48 0.52 -6.27
C ASP A 36 0.63 0.64 -5.00
N LYS A 37 -0.70 0.56 -5.12
CA LYS A 37 -1.60 0.49 -3.97
C LYS A 37 -1.36 -0.76 -3.11
N VAL A 38 -1.20 -1.93 -3.74
CA VAL A 38 -0.90 -3.19 -3.03
C VAL A 38 0.48 -3.13 -2.37
N PHE A 39 1.50 -2.65 -3.09
CA PHE A 39 2.84 -2.48 -2.53
C PHE A 39 2.87 -1.49 -1.35
N GLY A 40 2.09 -0.41 -1.43
CA GLY A 40 1.93 0.53 -0.32
C GLY A 40 1.38 -0.16 0.94
N GLN A 41 0.33 -0.96 0.78
CA GLN A 41 -0.26 -1.73 1.89
C GLN A 41 0.73 -2.75 2.47
N GLN A 42 1.42 -3.51 1.61
CA GLN A 42 2.45 -4.46 2.05
C GLN A 42 3.56 -3.76 2.84
N LYS A 43 4.03 -2.60 2.38
CA LYS A 43 5.05 -1.81 3.09
C LYS A 43 4.58 -1.40 4.47
N THR A 44 3.35 -0.90 4.61
CA THR A 44 2.78 -0.53 5.92
C THR A 44 2.74 -1.71 6.88
N PHE A 45 2.34 -2.91 6.41
CA PHE A 45 2.33 -4.11 7.25
C PHE A 45 3.74 -4.58 7.64
N LEU A 46 4.71 -4.52 6.73
CA LEU A 46 6.11 -4.83 7.03
C LEU A 46 6.71 -3.88 8.07
N ASP A 47 6.44 -2.58 7.94
CA ASP A 47 6.89 -1.58 8.89
C ASP A 47 6.24 -1.80 10.27
N LEU A 48 4.92 -2.11 10.31
CA LEU A 48 4.22 -2.45 11.54
C LEU A 48 4.82 -3.70 12.21
N LYS A 49 5.06 -4.77 11.45
CA LYS A 49 5.68 -6.00 11.94
C LYS A 49 7.04 -5.74 12.59
N ARG A 50 7.92 -4.99 11.90
CA ARG A 50 9.24 -4.62 12.42
C ARG A 50 9.14 -3.83 13.72
N ASN A 51 8.19 -2.90 13.80
CA ASN A 51 7.98 -2.11 15.01
C ASN A 51 7.51 -2.98 16.19
N ILE A 52 6.57 -3.90 15.96
CA ILE A 52 6.10 -4.84 17.00
C ILE A 52 7.24 -5.74 17.47
N GLU A 53 8.01 -6.33 16.55
CA GLU A 53 9.16 -7.17 16.90
C GLU A 53 10.20 -6.39 17.71
N ASN A 54 10.43 -5.11 17.39
CA ASN A 54 11.34 -4.26 18.15
C ASN A 54 10.80 -3.92 19.55
N LEU A 55 9.50 -3.68 19.70
CA LEU A 55 8.87 -3.47 21.00
C LEU A 55 8.97 -4.73 21.87
N GLU A 56 8.68 -5.89 21.29
CA GLU A 56 8.71 -7.19 21.96
C GLU A 56 10.14 -7.57 22.38
N LYS A 57 11.12 -7.48 21.47
CA LYS A 57 12.54 -7.80 21.76
C LYS A 57 13.12 -6.95 22.88
N ASN A 58 12.74 -5.68 22.94
CA ASN A 58 13.25 -4.76 23.94
C ASN A 58 12.40 -4.73 25.22
N GLY A 59 11.28 -5.47 25.27
CA GLY A 59 10.37 -5.48 26.41
C GLY A 59 9.85 -4.09 26.78
N VAL A 60 9.73 -3.19 25.80
CA VAL A 60 9.33 -1.80 26.04
C VAL A 60 7.84 -1.80 26.32
N THR A 61 7.44 -1.69 27.59
CA THR A 61 6.02 -1.70 28.02
C THR A 61 5.40 -0.31 28.09
N SER A 62 6.21 0.75 28.09
CA SER A 62 5.78 2.14 27.98
C SER A 62 6.75 2.91 27.09
N MET A 63 6.24 3.90 26.37
CA MET A 63 7.05 4.65 25.39
C MET A 63 6.66 6.12 25.37
N ARG A 64 7.65 7.02 25.31
CA ARG A 64 7.43 8.40 24.91
C ARG A 64 7.75 8.54 23.43
N SER A 65 6.81 9.10 22.68
CA SER A 65 6.95 9.29 21.23
C SER A 65 6.61 10.72 20.84
N MET A 66 7.19 11.20 19.75
CA MET A 66 6.86 12.48 19.16
C MET A 66 5.91 12.24 17.98
N VAL A 67 4.66 12.64 18.14
CA VAL A 67 3.59 12.42 17.16
C VAL A 67 3.40 13.68 16.33
N ASN A 68 3.41 13.53 15.01
CA ASN A 68 3.10 14.60 14.08
C ASN A 68 1.57 14.82 14.03
N LEU A 69 1.13 16.04 14.29
CA LEU A 69 -0.28 16.45 14.27
C LEU A 69 -0.70 17.10 12.94
N GLY A 70 0.25 17.31 12.02
CA GLY A 70 0.08 17.99 10.74
C GLY A 70 0.97 19.23 10.60
N SER A 71 1.28 19.63 9.37
CA SER A 71 2.04 20.85 9.06
C SER A 71 3.37 20.99 9.80
N GLU A 72 4.11 19.87 9.98
CA GLU A 72 5.35 19.82 10.76
C GLU A 72 5.20 20.25 12.24
N VAL A 73 3.99 20.17 12.79
CA VAL A 73 3.71 20.37 14.21
C VAL A 73 3.78 19.03 14.92
N TYR A 74 4.62 18.94 15.93
CA TYR A 74 4.89 17.72 16.68
C TYR A 74 4.49 17.87 18.14
N MET A 75 3.87 16.85 18.71
CA MET A 75 3.50 16.78 20.11
C MET A 75 4.16 15.57 20.77
N GLN A 76 4.60 15.73 22.01
CA GLN A 76 5.09 14.61 22.79
C GLN A 76 3.91 13.85 23.40
N ALA A 77 3.83 12.56 23.10
CA ALA A 77 2.84 11.64 23.65
C ALA A 77 3.52 10.58 24.51
N GLU A 78 2.85 10.17 25.57
CA GLU A 78 3.24 9.05 26.40
C GLU A 78 2.26 7.90 26.18
N VAL A 79 2.80 6.73 25.85
CA VAL A 79 2.07 5.49 25.66
C VAL A 79 2.28 4.66 26.93
N PRO A 80 1.25 4.52 27.78
CA PRO A 80 1.37 3.84 29.07
C PRO A 80 1.43 2.31 28.93
N ASP A 81 0.82 1.75 27.89
CA ASP A 81 0.91 0.33 27.55
C ASP A 81 1.10 0.16 26.05
N THR A 82 2.21 -0.47 25.67
CA THR A 82 2.57 -0.79 24.28
C THR A 82 2.20 -2.21 23.90
N ARG A 83 1.78 -3.06 24.85
CA ARG A 83 1.47 -4.48 24.62
C ARG A 83 0.21 -4.67 23.80
N HIS A 84 -0.65 -3.66 23.79
CA HIS A 84 -1.89 -3.61 23.05
C HIS A 84 -1.78 -2.56 21.94
N ILE A 85 -2.14 -2.94 20.72
CA ILE A 85 -2.13 -2.05 19.56
C ILE A 85 -3.44 -2.16 18.79
N PHE A 86 -3.89 -1.05 18.24
CA PHE A 86 -5.04 -1.05 17.34
C PHE A 86 -4.61 -1.30 15.91
N VAL A 87 -5.14 -2.36 15.30
CA VAL A 87 -4.88 -2.70 13.89
C VAL A 87 -6.16 -2.54 13.09
N ASP A 88 -6.08 -1.81 11.98
CA ASP A 88 -7.19 -1.66 11.02
C ASP A 88 -7.47 -2.99 10.31
N ILE A 89 -8.64 -3.56 10.55
CA ILE A 89 -9.10 -4.79 9.88
C ILE A 89 -9.88 -4.49 8.60
N GLY A 90 -10.23 -3.24 8.35
CA GLY A 90 -10.99 -2.75 7.20
C GLY A 90 -12.37 -2.21 7.58
N LEU A 91 -13.01 -1.55 6.61
CA LEU A 91 -14.34 -0.92 6.78
C LEU A 91 -14.41 0.10 7.93
N GLY A 92 -13.27 0.66 8.33
CA GLY A 92 -13.16 1.63 9.44
C GLY A 92 -13.12 0.99 10.83
N PHE A 93 -13.09 -0.34 10.93
CA PHE A 93 -12.99 -1.05 12.20
C PHE A 93 -11.54 -1.29 12.58
N HIS A 94 -11.24 -1.00 13.84
CA HIS A 94 -9.93 -1.22 14.45
C HIS A 94 -10.11 -2.19 15.60
N VAL A 95 -9.29 -3.24 15.62
CA VAL A 95 -9.30 -4.25 16.67
C VAL A 95 -8.05 -4.07 17.53
N GLU A 96 -8.24 -4.12 18.84
CA GLU A 96 -7.15 -4.16 19.80
C GLU A 96 -6.53 -5.56 19.81
N PHE A 97 -5.25 -5.66 19.50
CA PHE A 97 -4.49 -6.91 19.49
C PHE A 97 -3.29 -6.82 20.44
N THR A 98 -2.95 -7.96 21.02
CA THR A 98 -1.61 -8.17 21.59
C THR A 98 -0.55 -8.26 20.49
N TRP A 99 0.73 -8.15 20.85
CA TRP A 99 1.84 -8.32 19.89
C TRP A 99 1.74 -9.62 19.08
N GLN A 100 1.48 -10.74 19.76
CA GLN A 100 1.43 -12.05 19.12
C GLN A 100 0.25 -12.16 18.15
N GLU A 101 -0.93 -11.70 18.56
CA GLU A 101 -2.12 -11.70 17.70
C GLU A 101 -1.93 -10.82 16.47
N ALA A 102 -1.31 -9.64 16.64
CA ALA A 102 -0.99 -8.75 15.54
C ALA A 102 0.00 -9.37 14.55
N LEU A 103 1.06 -10.04 15.04
CA LEU A 103 2.04 -10.73 14.17
C LEU A 103 1.39 -11.89 13.40
N GLN A 104 0.49 -12.64 14.03
CA GLN A 104 -0.28 -13.69 13.37
C GLN A 104 -1.21 -13.10 12.30
N PHE A 105 -1.92 -12.02 12.62
CA PHE A 105 -2.80 -11.34 11.69
C PHE A 105 -2.06 -10.79 10.46
N ILE A 106 -0.92 -10.13 10.68
CA ILE A 106 -0.06 -9.61 9.60
C ILE A 106 0.36 -10.75 8.69
N SER A 107 0.80 -11.88 9.24
CA SER A 107 1.23 -13.05 8.45
C SER A 107 0.13 -13.61 7.57
N VAL A 108 -1.11 -13.70 8.08
CA VAL A 108 -2.29 -14.13 7.29
C VAL A 108 -2.62 -13.13 6.20
N ARG A 109 -2.47 -11.82 6.49
CA ARG A 109 -2.80 -10.76 5.54
C ARG A 109 -1.75 -10.61 4.43
N GLU A 110 -0.48 -10.77 4.75
CA GLU A 110 0.62 -10.86 3.77
C GLU A 110 0.40 -12.02 2.81
N ALA A 111 0.03 -13.21 3.30
CA ALA A 111 -0.26 -14.37 2.46
C ALA A 111 -1.46 -14.18 1.52
N ARG A 112 -2.38 -13.26 1.82
CA ARG A 112 -3.52 -12.91 0.94
C ARG A 112 -3.20 -11.81 -0.08
N LEU A 113 -2.15 -11.04 0.18
CA LEU A 113 -1.70 -9.93 -0.68
C LEU A 113 -0.55 -10.34 -1.62
N ALA A 114 0.04 -11.52 -1.41
CA ALA A 114 1.03 -12.16 -2.29
C ALA A 114 0.34 -12.91 -3.43
#